data_AF-A0A7I8C2E9-F1
#
_entry.id   AF-A0A7I8C2E9-F1
#
_cell.length_a   1.000
_cell.length_b   1.000
_cell.length_c   1.000
_cell.angle_alpha   90.00
_cell.angle_beta   90.00
_cell.angle_gamma   90.00
#
_symmetry.space_group_name_H-M   'P 1'
#
loop_
_entity.id
_entity.type
_entity.pdbx_description
1 polymer ?
#
loop_
_entity_poly.entity_id
_entity_poly.type
_entity_poly.pdbx_seq_one_letter_code
_entity_poly.pdbx_strand_id
1 'polypeptide(L)'
;MLDRVFRRFGYVPISTLSLVPHSEALPLREPLHRLHADGFEMARASTDALFAWHEEGEGSHFAIGRDDWAPLAAAGFCLTDNAQCRAWLDEALRTRAWIPHDMLASWHDANRYVMRGFGTRLDERSAQQQAPSVAGSEHEIAPLVKANEMAELFALTWKRYYQSSPFQRLGNSAAFNRLAVHHTLRLAAQTNEHALERVLEWLALWLDARGLTVDRREQLVYMPGYQALYFRSDAEQWP
;
A
#
# COMPACT_ATOMS: atom_id res chain seq x y z
N MET A 1 -21.55 46.34 -21.38
CA MET A 1 -21.85 46.65 -19.96
C MET A 1 -21.38 45.53 -19.02
N LEU A 2 -21.37 44.26 -19.44
CA LEU A 2 -20.83 43.11 -18.70
C LEU A 2 -19.30 43.14 -18.49
N ASP A 3 -18.51 43.68 -19.44
CA ASP A 3 -17.04 43.76 -19.33
C ASP A 3 -16.50 44.59 -18.15
N ARG A 4 -17.23 45.64 -17.74
CA ARG A 4 -16.82 46.46 -16.58
C ARG A 4 -17.01 45.72 -15.25
N VAL A 5 -17.91 44.74 -15.20
CA VAL A 5 -18.15 43.92 -14.01
C VAL A 5 -17.04 42.87 -13.87
N PHE A 6 -16.68 42.18 -14.96
CA PHE A 6 -15.65 41.13 -14.94
C PHE A 6 -14.26 41.65 -14.56
N ARG A 7 -13.87 42.86 -15.00
CA ARG A 7 -12.58 43.45 -14.59
C ARG A 7 -12.51 43.86 -13.11
N ARG A 8 -13.65 44.16 -12.47
CA ARG A 8 -13.69 44.55 -11.05
C ARG A 8 -13.49 43.35 -10.11
N PHE A 9 -13.69 42.13 -10.60
CA PHE A 9 -13.46 40.87 -9.90
C PHE A 9 -12.18 40.14 -10.35
N GLY A 10 -11.28 40.80 -11.08
CA GLY A 10 -9.98 40.22 -11.48
C GLY A 10 -10.04 39.24 -12.65
N TYR A 11 -11.17 39.16 -13.37
CA TYR A 11 -11.26 38.32 -14.57
C TYR A 11 -10.59 39.02 -15.76
N VAL A 12 -9.48 38.46 -16.23
CA VAL A 12 -8.85 38.82 -17.51
C VAL A 12 -9.19 37.73 -18.52
N PRO A 13 -9.83 38.03 -19.65
CA PRO A 13 -10.10 37.04 -20.69
C PRO A 13 -8.79 36.58 -21.34
N ILE A 14 -8.46 35.31 -21.18
CA ILE A 14 -7.28 34.68 -21.78
C ILE A 14 -7.64 34.22 -23.19
N SER A 15 -7.65 35.15 -24.13
CA SER A 15 -7.69 34.80 -25.55
C SER A 15 -7.12 35.94 -26.40
N THR A 16 -5.82 36.18 -26.25
CA THR A 16 -4.91 36.61 -27.33
C THR A 16 -3.55 36.90 -26.71
N LEU A 17 -2.53 36.10 -27.01
CA LEU A 17 -1.19 36.53 -27.45
C LEU A 17 -0.23 35.33 -27.61
N SER A 18 -0.17 34.86 -28.87
CA SER A 18 1.01 34.46 -29.65
C SER A 18 2.29 33.93 -28.96
N LEU A 19 2.56 32.65 -29.24
CA LEU A 19 3.83 32.07 -29.75
C LEU A 19 5.11 32.93 -29.64
N VAL A 20 5.99 32.56 -28.69
CA VAL A 20 7.47 32.66 -28.76
C VAL A 20 8.06 31.47 -27.94
N PRO A 21 9.32 31.07 -28.12
CA PRO A 21 9.75 29.75 -28.60
C PRO A 21 10.21 28.82 -27.48
N HIS A 22 10.16 27.49 -27.73
CA HIS A 22 10.93 26.44 -27.03
C HIS A 22 11.30 26.77 -25.57
N SER A 23 10.31 26.77 -24.68
CA SER A 23 10.62 26.61 -23.26
C SER A 23 11.32 25.27 -23.12
N GLU A 24 12.58 25.32 -22.69
CA GLU A 24 13.30 24.19 -22.12
C GLU A 24 12.31 23.36 -21.30
N ALA A 25 12.32 22.04 -21.50
CA ALA A 25 11.51 21.13 -20.72
C ALA A 25 11.77 21.47 -19.25
N LEU A 26 10.76 22.07 -18.60
CA LEU A 26 10.77 22.28 -17.15
C LEU A 26 11.20 20.94 -16.55
N PRO A 27 12.17 20.89 -15.62
CA PRO A 27 12.50 19.65 -14.96
C PRO A 27 11.18 19.07 -14.45
N LEU A 28 10.84 17.87 -14.91
CA LEU A 28 9.64 17.15 -14.50
C LEU A 28 9.61 17.26 -12.98
N ARG A 29 8.64 18.02 -12.45
CA ARG A 29 8.49 18.14 -11.00
C ARG A 29 8.44 16.73 -10.46
N GLU A 30 9.32 16.44 -9.53
CA GLU A 30 9.41 15.13 -8.93
C GLU A 30 8.03 14.70 -8.44
N PRO A 31 7.57 13.48 -8.77
CA PRO A 31 6.21 13.08 -8.45
C PRO A 31 6.03 13.04 -6.93
N LEU A 32 4.82 13.36 -6.45
CA LEU A 32 4.55 13.60 -5.02
C LEU A 32 5.01 12.46 -4.11
N HIS A 33 4.85 11.22 -4.54
CA HIS A 33 5.25 10.03 -3.79
C HIS A 33 6.78 9.85 -3.66
N ARG A 34 7.59 10.66 -4.33
CA ARG A 34 9.06 10.60 -4.29
C ARG A 34 9.71 11.74 -3.51
N LEU A 35 8.94 12.76 -3.12
CA LEU A 35 9.46 14.01 -2.54
C LEU A 35 10.39 13.82 -1.33
N HIS A 36 10.25 12.72 -0.58
CA HIS A 36 11.03 12.44 0.61
C HIS A 36 12.01 11.27 0.45
N ALA A 37 12.31 10.84 -0.79
CA ALA A 37 13.20 9.71 -1.05
C ALA A 37 14.60 9.92 -0.44
N ASP A 38 15.19 11.09 -0.64
CA ASP A 38 16.54 11.42 -0.15
C ASP A 38 16.66 11.42 1.39
N GLY A 39 15.54 11.57 2.10
CA GLY A 39 15.50 11.61 3.56
C GLY A 39 15.23 10.25 4.22
N PHE A 40 15.08 9.17 3.46
CA PHE A 40 14.74 7.87 4.04
C PHE A 40 15.96 6.97 4.23
N GLU A 41 16.32 6.69 5.48
CA GLU A 41 17.44 5.82 5.85
C GLU A 41 16.97 4.37 6.12
N MET A 42 17.00 3.52 5.08
CA MET A 42 16.58 2.12 5.19
C MET A 42 17.33 1.33 6.28
N ALA A 43 18.61 1.64 6.53
CA ALA A 43 19.42 0.95 7.54
C ALA A 43 18.93 1.16 8.98
N ARG A 44 18.11 2.18 9.23
CA ARG A 44 17.49 2.46 10.54
C ARG A 44 16.03 2.06 10.62
N ALA A 45 15.48 1.61 9.50
CA ALA A 45 14.06 1.32 9.40
C ALA A 45 13.71 0.01 10.10
N SER A 46 12.61 0.05 10.85
CA SER A 46 11.83 -1.14 11.16
C SER A 46 10.88 -1.41 9.99
N THR A 47 10.55 -2.67 9.75
CA THR A 47 9.74 -3.09 8.61
C THR A 47 8.57 -3.95 9.05
N ASP A 48 7.44 -3.78 8.37
CA ASP A 48 6.32 -4.71 8.38
C ASP A 48 5.89 -5.06 6.95
N ALA A 49 4.78 -5.79 6.83
CA ALA A 49 4.27 -6.27 5.55
C ALA A 49 3.84 -5.17 4.57
N LEU A 50 3.61 -3.95 5.05
CA LEU A 50 3.07 -2.84 4.29
C LEU A 50 4.07 -1.72 4.09
N PHE A 51 4.91 -1.43 5.08
CA PHE A 51 5.86 -0.32 5.01
C PHE A 51 7.08 -0.49 5.92
N ALA A 52 8.12 0.27 5.59
CA ALA A 52 9.28 0.50 6.44
C ALA A 52 9.16 1.88 7.09
N TRP A 53 9.63 2.03 8.33
CA TRP A 53 9.60 3.31 9.04
C TRP A 53 10.75 3.48 10.02
N HIS A 54 11.14 4.73 10.26
CA HIS A 54 12.02 5.11 11.38
C HIS A 54 11.62 6.49 11.93
N GLU A 55 12.00 6.76 13.17
CA GLU A 55 11.74 8.03 13.84
C GLU A 55 12.94 8.97 13.70
N GLU A 56 12.65 10.25 13.39
CA GLU A 56 13.64 11.31 13.31
C GLU A 56 13.10 12.57 14.01
N GLY A 57 13.62 12.85 15.21
CA GLY A 57 13.16 13.97 16.03
C GLY A 57 11.70 13.78 16.46
N GLU A 58 10.84 14.74 16.11
CA GLU A 58 9.39 14.68 16.40
C GLU A 58 8.57 14.06 15.26
N GLY A 59 9.22 13.66 14.16
CA GLY A 59 8.56 13.10 12.98
C GLY A 59 8.89 11.62 12.75
N SER A 60 8.12 11.01 11.85
CA SER A 60 8.35 9.63 11.39
C SER A 60 8.50 9.62 9.88
N HIS A 61 9.48 8.86 9.41
CA HIS A 61 9.74 8.64 7.99
C HIS A 61 9.19 7.29 7.60
N PHE A 62 8.50 7.22 6.46
CA PHE A 62 7.84 6.03 5.95
C PHE A 62 8.30 5.75 4.51
N ALA A 63 8.46 4.47 4.19
CA ALA A 63 8.67 3.99 2.83
C ALA A 63 7.74 2.82 2.53
N ILE A 64 6.98 2.91 1.45
CA ILE A 64 6.17 1.82 0.92
C ILE A 64 7.01 1.13 -0.14
N GLY A 65 7.71 0.08 0.30
CA GLY A 65 8.62 -0.70 -0.54
C GLY A 65 9.96 -0.01 -0.82
N ARG A 66 10.65 -0.55 -1.83
CA ARG A 66 11.83 0.05 -2.47
C ARG A 66 11.65 -0.08 -3.97
N ASP A 67 12.42 0.65 -4.77
CA ASP A 67 12.30 0.55 -6.23
C ASP A 67 12.45 -0.88 -6.73
N ASP A 68 11.57 -1.26 -7.64
CA ASP A 68 11.37 -2.63 -8.14
C ASP A 68 10.91 -3.66 -7.11
N TRP A 69 10.58 -3.28 -5.87
CA TRP A 69 10.14 -4.20 -4.83
C TRP A 69 8.94 -3.65 -4.05
N ALA A 70 7.78 -4.24 -4.29
CA ALA A 70 6.56 -3.89 -3.59
C ALA A 70 6.46 -4.63 -2.24
N PRO A 71 5.86 -4.01 -1.21
CA PRO A 71 5.49 -4.71 0.02
C PRO A 71 4.51 -5.86 -0.26
N LEU A 72 4.66 -6.98 0.44
CA LEU A 72 3.78 -8.13 0.29
C LEU A 72 2.31 -7.76 0.53
N ALA A 73 2.01 -6.88 1.49
CA ALA A 73 0.64 -6.46 1.72
C ALA A 73 0.06 -5.66 0.54
N ALA A 74 0.85 -4.74 -0.03
CA ALA A 74 0.44 -3.97 -1.21
C ALA A 74 0.21 -4.89 -2.42
N ALA A 75 1.09 -5.88 -2.62
CA ALA A 75 0.92 -6.91 -3.63
C ALA A 75 -0.34 -7.76 -3.37
N GLY A 76 -0.59 -8.19 -2.13
CA GLY A 76 -1.78 -8.96 -1.74
C GLY A 76 -3.09 -8.25 -2.11
N PHE A 77 -3.19 -6.94 -1.83
CA PHE A 77 -4.35 -6.13 -2.21
C PHE A 77 -4.50 -5.92 -3.72
N CYS A 78 -3.42 -6.06 -4.49
CA CYS A 78 -3.38 -5.80 -5.92
C CYS A 78 -3.35 -7.06 -6.80
N LEU A 79 -3.52 -8.24 -6.18
CA LEU A 79 -3.65 -9.50 -6.91
C LEU A 79 -4.77 -9.48 -7.96
N THR A 80 -5.86 -8.76 -7.67
CA THR A 80 -7.00 -8.56 -8.59
C THR A 80 -7.26 -7.06 -8.81
N ASP A 81 -8.02 -6.72 -9.85
CA ASP A 81 -8.46 -5.33 -10.12
C ASP A 81 -9.69 -4.94 -9.28
N ASN A 82 -9.78 -5.41 -8.04
CA ASN A 82 -10.92 -5.17 -7.17
C ASN A 82 -10.80 -3.81 -6.46
N ALA A 83 -11.72 -2.90 -6.73
CA ALA A 83 -11.74 -1.55 -6.15
C ALA A 83 -11.84 -1.54 -4.61
N GLN A 84 -12.49 -2.53 -4.00
CA GLN A 84 -12.59 -2.64 -2.54
C GLN A 84 -11.26 -3.02 -1.90
N CYS A 85 -10.49 -3.91 -2.51
CA CYS A 85 -9.14 -4.24 -2.05
C CYS A 85 -8.22 -3.01 -2.11
N ARG A 86 -8.31 -2.23 -3.19
CA ARG A 86 -7.59 -0.96 -3.31
C ARG A 86 -8.02 0.05 -2.23
N ALA A 87 -9.31 0.17 -1.96
CA ALA A 87 -9.81 1.06 -0.91
C ALA A 87 -9.30 0.65 0.48
N TRP A 88 -9.20 -0.65 0.78
CA TRP A 88 -8.64 -1.14 2.04
C TRP A 88 -7.13 -0.89 2.14
N LEU A 89 -6.38 -0.99 1.05
CA LEU A 89 -4.97 -0.59 1.02
C LEU A 89 -4.80 0.90 1.34
N ASP A 90 -5.59 1.77 0.69
CA ASP A 90 -5.56 3.21 0.92
C ASP A 90 -5.94 3.56 2.37
N GLU A 91 -6.96 2.90 2.91
CA GLU A 91 -7.37 3.04 4.31
C GLU A 91 -6.26 2.60 5.26
N ALA A 92 -5.61 1.46 5.01
CA ALA A 92 -4.49 0.98 5.83
C ALA A 92 -3.31 1.96 5.82
N LEU A 93 -2.92 2.46 4.64
CA LEU A 93 -1.83 3.43 4.51
C LEU A 93 -2.16 4.77 5.19
N ARG A 94 -3.39 5.26 5.03
CA ARG A 94 -3.86 6.48 5.70
C ARG A 94 -3.94 6.34 7.21
N THR A 95 -4.47 5.23 7.72
CA THR A 95 -4.70 5.07 9.16
C THR A 95 -3.42 4.74 9.91
N ARG A 96 -2.48 4.04 9.28
CA ARG A 96 -1.25 3.57 9.92
C ARG A 96 -0.03 4.46 9.68
N ALA A 97 0.06 5.08 8.50
CA ALA A 97 1.20 5.92 8.11
C ALA A 97 0.79 7.36 7.75
N TRP A 98 -0.50 7.70 7.90
CA TRP A 98 -1.02 9.08 7.78
C TRP A 98 -0.77 9.68 6.39
N ILE A 99 -0.61 8.82 5.39
CA ILE A 99 -0.26 9.24 4.03
C ILE A 99 -1.45 9.96 3.38
N PRO A 100 -1.24 11.20 2.89
CA PRO A 100 -2.28 11.98 2.20
C PRO A 100 -2.80 11.34 0.91
N HIS A 101 -4.05 11.67 0.55
CA HIS A 101 -4.71 11.11 -0.64
C HIS A 101 -4.02 11.42 -1.96
N ASP A 102 -3.49 12.64 -2.12
CA ASP A 102 -2.77 13.10 -3.30
C ASP A 102 -1.46 12.35 -3.50
N MET A 103 -0.75 12.04 -2.41
CA MET A 103 0.44 11.21 -2.43
C MET A 103 0.11 9.77 -2.84
N LEU A 104 -0.95 9.18 -2.27
CA LEU A 104 -1.44 7.86 -2.68
C LEU A 104 -1.87 7.83 -4.15
N ALA A 105 -2.57 8.88 -4.62
CA ALA A 105 -2.99 8.98 -6.00
C ALA A 105 -1.77 9.02 -6.95
N SER A 106 -0.75 9.83 -6.61
CA SER A 106 0.50 9.89 -7.37
C SER A 106 1.21 8.52 -7.42
N TRP A 107 1.27 7.81 -6.30
CA TRP A 107 1.89 6.49 -6.22
C TRP A 107 1.13 5.43 -7.02
N HIS A 108 -0.20 5.41 -6.95
CA HIS A 108 -1.04 4.50 -7.74
C HIS A 108 -0.92 4.77 -9.24
N ASP A 109 -0.83 6.03 -9.65
CA ASP A 109 -0.67 6.39 -11.06
C ASP A 109 0.67 5.91 -11.61
N ALA A 110 1.76 6.07 -10.85
CA ALA A 110 3.08 5.56 -11.21
C ALA A 110 3.14 4.03 -11.29
N ASN A 111 2.42 3.34 -10.39
CA ASN A 111 2.45 1.89 -10.27
C ASN A 111 1.31 1.16 -10.99
N ARG A 112 0.46 1.88 -11.73
CA ARG A 112 -0.77 1.34 -12.33
C ARG A 112 -0.50 0.07 -13.15
N TYR A 113 0.54 0.07 -13.97
CA TYR A 113 0.84 -1.06 -14.85
C TYR A 113 1.34 -2.28 -14.07
N VAL A 114 2.21 -2.07 -13.08
CA VAL A 114 2.85 -3.16 -12.33
C VAL A 114 1.88 -3.77 -11.32
N MET A 115 1.08 -2.97 -10.62
CA MET A 115 0.20 -3.44 -9.54
C MET A 115 -1.15 -3.95 -10.03
N ARG A 116 -1.80 -3.29 -11.00
CA ARG A 116 -3.21 -3.58 -11.32
C ARG A 116 -3.44 -5.02 -11.77
N GLY A 117 -4.08 -5.84 -10.95
CA GLY A 117 -4.47 -7.22 -11.29
C GLY A 117 -3.29 -8.10 -11.71
N PHE A 118 -2.10 -7.89 -11.13
CA PHE A 118 -0.93 -8.66 -11.55
C PHE A 118 -1.08 -10.14 -11.21
N GLY A 119 -1.77 -10.49 -10.13
CA GLY A 119 -2.08 -11.87 -9.77
C GLY A 119 -2.92 -12.56 -10.85
N THR A 120 -3.94 -11.89 -11.38
CA THR A 120 -4.74 -12.41 -12.51
C THR A 120 -3.89 -12.68 -13.75
N ARG A 121 -2.90 -11.82 -14.05
CA ARG A 121 -1.94 -12.07 -15.13
C ARG A 121 -1.02 -13.27 -14.87
N LEU A 122 -0.70 -13.54 -13.61
CA LEU A 122 0.06 -14.74 -13.25
C LEU A 122 -0.78 -16.01 -13.45
N ASP A 123 -2.06 -15.99 -13.08
CA ASP A 123 -2.96 -17.12 -13.33
C ASP A 123 -3.08 -17.45 -14.83
N GLU A 124 -3.16 -16.43 -15.70
CA GLU A 124 -3.19 -16.61 -17.16
C GLU A 124 -1.92 -17.32 -17.68
N ARG A 125 -0.76 -17.03 -17.09
CA ARG A 125 0.52 -17.66 -17.42
C ARG A 125 0.61 -19.09 -16.86
N SER A 126 0.12 -19.31 -15.65
CA SER A 126 0.13 -20.61 -14.98
C SER A 126 -0.85 -21.61 -15.59
N ALA A 127 -1.95 -21.15 -16.20
CA ALA A 127 -2.91 -22.01 -16.91
C ALA A 127 -2.27 -22.82 -18.06
N GLN A 128 -1.07 -22.45 -18.51
CA GLN A 128 -0.30 -23.17 -19.54
C GLN A 128 0.59 -24.30 -18.98
N GLN A 129 0.74 -24.43 -17.65
CA GLN A 129 1.64 -25.39 -17.00
C GLN A 129 0.89 -26.36 -16.06
N GLN A 130 0.46 -27.48 -16.64
CA GLN A 130 0.14 -28.80 -16.03
C GLN A 130 -0.88 -28.94 -14.88
N ALA A 131 -1.56 -30.09 -14.89
CA ALA A 131 -2.45 -30.59 -13.84
C ALA A 131 -1.65 -31.24 -12.71
N PRO A 132 -1.83 -30.86 -11.43
CA PRO A 132 -1.12 -31.48 -10.33
C PRO A 132 -1.92 -32.58 -9.63
N SER A 133 -1.17 -33.56 -9.13
CA SER A 133 -1.61 -34.59 -8.19
C SER A 133 -1.88 -33.96 -6.82
N VAL A 134 -2.98 -34.37 -6.17
CA VAL A 134 -3.43 -33.82 -4.88
C VAL A 134 -2.91 -34.72 -3.75
N ALA A 135 -1.83 -34.30 -3.07
CA ALA A 135 -1.33 -34.99 -1.88
C ALA A 135 -0.55 -34.11 -0.87
N GLY A 136 -1.18 -33.07 -0.32
CA GLY A 136 -1.07 -32.85 1.14
C GLY A 136 0.05 -31.99 1.73
N SER A 137 0.60 -30.98 1.02
CA SER A 137 1.41 -29.93 1.66
C SER A 137 1.07 -28.52 1.15
N GLU A 138 1.34 -27.50 1.97
CA GLU A 138 1.11 -26.08 1.64
C GLU A 138 1.69 -25.69 0.26
N HIS A 139 2.86 -26.22 -0.05
CA HIS A 139 3.60 -25.98 -1.28
C HIS A 139 2.94 -26.62 -2.52
N GLU A 140 2.13 -27.66 -2.34
CA GLU A 140 1.39 -28.31 -3.43
C GLU A 140 0.05 -27.62 -3.71
N ILE A 141 -0.52 -26.95 -2.69
CA ILE A 141 -1.80 -26.25 -2.81
C ILE A 141 -1.58 -24.82 -3.32
N ALA A 142 -0.52 -24.12 -2.91
CA ALA A 142 -0.28 -22.73 -3.31
C ALA A 142 -0.32 -22.48 -4.85
N PRO A 143 0.23 -23.36 -5.71
CA PRO A 143 0.11 -23.20 -7.17
C PRO A 143 -1.33 -23.33 -7.69
N LEU A 144 -2.18 -24.09 -6.99
CA LEU A 144 -3.56 -24.39 -7.39
C LEU A 144 -4.55 -23.28 -7.07
N VAL A 145 -4.27 -22.49 -6.04
CA VAL A 145 -5.14 -21.40 -5.59
C VAL A 145 -5.11 -20.29 -6.63
N LYS A 146 -6.27 -19.81 -7.09
CA LYS A 146 -6.37 -18.67 -8.01
C LYS A 146 -6.10 -17.35 -7.30
N ALA A 147 -5.69 -16.34 -8.05
CA ALA A 147 -5.39 -15.00 -7.54
C ALA A 147 -6.58 -14.34 -6.82
N ASN A 148 -7.82 -14.61 -7.27
CA ASN A 148 -9.01 -14.09 -6.59
C ASN A 148 -9.26 -14.76 -5.23
N GLU A 149 -9.05 -16.07 -5.13
CA GLU A 149 -9.15 -16.83 -3.86
C GLU A 149 -8.07 -16.38 -2.87
N MET A 150 -6.83 -16.21 -3.36
CA MET A 150 -5.72 -15.68 -2.58
C MET A 150 -5.99 -14.24 -2.11
N ALA A 151 -6.51 -13.38 -3.00
CA ALA A 151 -6.85 -11.99 -2.68
C ALA A 151 -7.95 -11.92 -1.60
N GLU A 152 -8.98 -12.76 -1.71
CA GLU A 152 -10.07 -12.82 -0.72
C GLU A 152 -9.54 -13.25 0.66
N LEU A 153 -8.77 -14.34 0.71
CA LEU A 153 -8.18 -14.86 1.95
C LEU A 153 -7.28 -13.80 2.62
N PHE A 154 -6.41 -13.18 1.84
CA PHE A 154 -5.52 -12.12 2.31
C PHE A 154 -6.31 -10.92 2.85
N ALA A 155 -7.21 -10.36 2.04
CA ALA A 155 -7.92 -9.13 2.36
C ALA A 155 -8.85 -9.28 3.59
N LEU A 156 -9.50 -10.44 3.74
CA LEU A 156 -10.32 -10.74 4.92
C LEU A 156 -9.48 -10.85 6.19
N THR A 157 -8.34 -11.53 6.11
CA THR A 157 -7.45 -11.72 7.26
C THR A 157 -6.83 -10.40 7.70
N TRP A 158 -6.35 -9.60 6.74
CA TRP A 158 -5.87 -8.24 6.98
C TRP A 158 -6.92 -7.39 7.71
N LYS A 159 -8.16 -7.39 7.18
CA LYS A 159 -9.25 -6.62 7.77
C LYS A 159 -9.58 -7.06 9.20
N ARG A 160 -9.52 -8.35 9.51
CA ARG A 160 -9.76 -8.88 10.87
C ARG A 160 -8.68 -8.45 11.84
N TYR A 161 -7.42 -8.46 11.41
CA TYR A 161 -6.30 -8.03 12.25
C TYR A 161 -6.37 -6.52 12.55
N TYR A 162 -6.59 -5.70 11.53
CA TYR A 162 -6.68 -4.23 11.68
C TYR A 162 -8.09 -3.72 11.96
N GLN A 163 -9.05 -4.60 12.32
CA GLN A 163 -10.43 -4.19 12.50
C GLN A 163 -10.51 -3.14 13.61
N SER A 164 -10.85 -1.91 13.22
CA SER A 164 -11.02 -0.83 14.19
C SER A 164 -12.22 -1.15 15.08
N SER A 165 -12.05 -1.00 16.40
CA SER A 165 -13.16 -1.12 17.34
C SER A 165 -14.27 -0.14 16.93
N PRO A 166 -15.55 -0.57 16.86
CA PRO A 166 -16.67 0.33 16.55
C PRO A 166 -16.87 1.39 17.65
N PHE A 167 -16.19 1.24 18.79
CA PHE A 167 -16.22 2.17 19.93
C PHE A 167 -14.91 2.96 20.03
N GLN A 168 -14.47 3.59 18.95
CA GLN A 168 -13.21 4.36 18.84
C GLN A 168 -12.94 5.33 20.01
N ARG A 169 -13.99 5.81 20.69
CA ARG A 169 -13.91 6.74 21.84
C ARG A 169 -13.52 6.09 23.17
N LEU A 170 -13.42 4.77 23.26
CA LEU A 170 -13.08 4.09 24.52
C LEU A 170 -11.58 4.00 24.79
N GLY A 171 -10.70 4.31 23.81
CA GLY A 171 -9.24 4.25 24.00
C GLY A 171 -8.67 5.16 25.09
N ASN A 172 -9.44 6.19 25.49
CA ASN A 172 -9.07 7.09 26.59
C ASN A 172 -9.60 6.62 27.96
N SER A 173 -10.35 5.52 28.03
CA SER A 173 -10.86 4.97 29.28
C SER A 173 -9.85 3.99 29.89
N ALA A 174 -9.37 4.30 31.10
CA ALA A 174 -8.48 3.41 31.84
C ALA A 174 -9.08 2.01 32.06
N ALA A 175 -10.40 1.91 32.25
CA ALA A 175 -11.09 0.64 32.37
C ALA A 175 -11.11 -0.14 31.04
N PHE A 176 -11.29 0.55 29.91
CA PHE A 176 -11.22 -0.07 28.59
C PHE A 176 -9.78 -0.49 28.25
N ASN A 177 -8.78 0.31 28.61
CA ASN A 177 -7.37 -0.05 28.41
C ASN A 177 -6.98 -1.29 29.23
N ARG A 178 -7.56 -1.46 30.43
CA ARG A 178 -7.45 -2.72 31.20
C ARG A 178 -8.21 -3.88 30.55
N LEU A 179 -9.34 -3.62 29.89
CA LEU A 179 -10.04 -4.64 29.10
C LEU A 179 -9.23 -5.06 27.87
N ALA A 180 -8.53 -4.14 27.20
CA ALA A 180 -7.71 -4.46 26.04
C ALA A 180 -6.64 -5.52 26.36
N VAL A 181 -6.12 -5.54 27.60
CA VAL A 181 -5.18 -6.56 28.08
C VAL A 181 -5.86 -7.75 28.79
N HIS A 182 -7.19 -7.78 28.86
CA HIS A 182 -7.95 -8.91 29.38
C HIS A 182 -7.71 -10.15 28.52
N HIS A 183 -7.65 -11.32 29.14
CA HIS A 183 -7.24 -12.58 28.49
C HIS A 183 -8.01 -12.88 27.20
N THR A 184 -9.31 -12.60 27.15
CA THR A 184 -10.15 -12.81 25.95
C THR A 184 -9.71 -11.93 24.77
N LEU A 185 -9.52 -10.63 24.99
CA LEU A 185 -9.11 -9.71 23.93
C LEU A 185 -7.66 -9.93 23.52
N ARG A 186 -6.79 -10.26 24.48
CA ARG A 186 -5.41 -10.66 24.22
C ARG A 186 -5.32 -11.92 23.36
N LEU A 187 -6.09 -12.96 23.67
CA LEU A 187 -6.12 -14.21 22.88
C LEU A 187 -6.66 -13.95 21.47
N ALA A 188 -7.69 -13.12 21.33
CA ALA A 188 -8.22 -12.74 20.02
C ALA A 188 -7.19 -11.97 19.19
N ALA A 189 -6.47 -11.02 19.81
CA ALA A 189 -5.40 -10.28 19.15
C ALA A 189 -4.26 -11.21 18.69
N GLN A 190 -3.79 -12.11 19.56
CA GLN A 190 -2.76 -13.11 19.21
C GLN A 190 -3.21 -14.05 18.10
N THR A 191 -4.47 -14.47 18.11
CA THR A 191 -5.02 -15.34 17.06
C THR A 191 -5.06 -14.60 15.72
N ASN A 192 -5.47 -13.33 15.71
CA ASN A 192 -5.51 -12.53 14.50
C ASN A 192 -4.09 -12.21 13.98
N GLU A 193 -3.15 -11.93 14.88
CA GLU A 193 -1.73 -11.71 14.56
C GLU A 193 -1.16 -12.94 13.87
N HIS A 194 -1.33 -14.10 14.50
CA HIS A 194 -0.89 -15.36 13.93
C HIS A 194 -1.54 -15.64 12.57
N ALA A 195 -2.85 -15.40 12.43
CA ALA A 195 -3.53 -15.55 11.14
C ALA A 195 -2.94 -14.63 10.06
N LEU A 196 -2.62 -13.38 10.39
CA LEU A 196 -1.97 -12.45 9.47
C LEU A 196 -0.57 -12.92 9.07
N GLU A 197 0.25 -13.38 10.02
CA GLU A 197 1.56 -13.95 9.74
C GLU A 197 1.48 -15.18 8.82
N ARG A 198 0.48 -16.03 9.01
CA ARG A 198 0.26 -17.22 8.16
C ARG A 198 -0.18 -16.83 6.76
N VAL A 199 -1.11 -15.88 6.61
CA VAL A 199 -1.56 -15.48 5.28
C VAL A 199 -0.48 -14.75 4.48
N LEU A 200 0.42 -14.02 5.15
CA LEU A 200 1.58 -13.38 4.53
C LEU A 200 2.61 -14.40 4.04
N GLU A 201 2.91 -15.41 4.85
CA GLU A 201 3.76 -16.52 4.41
C GLU A 201 3.12 -17.28 3.24
N TRP A 202 1.82 -17.51 3.32
CA TRP A 202 1.06 -18.14 2.24
C TRP A 202 1.10 -17.33 0.94
N LEU A 203 0.95 -16.01 1.04
CA LEU A 203 1.09 -15.10 -0.11
C LEU A 203 2.50 -15.16 -0.70
N ALA A 204 3.54 -15.16 0.14
CA ALA A 204 4.92 -15.29 -0.32
C ALA A 204 5.14 -16.61 -1.08
N LEU A 205 4.66 -17.74 -0.52
CA LEU A 205 4.72 -19.06 -1.16
C LEU A 205 3.96 -19.08 -2.50
N TRP A 206 2.78 -18.47 -2.54
CA TRP A 206 1.96 -18.37 -3.75
C TRP A 206 2.64 -17.58 -4.87
N LEU A 207 3.32 -16.48 -4.51
CA LEU A 207 4.09 -15.64 -5.44
C LEU A 207 5.36 -16.36 -5.93
N ASP A 208 6.10 -16.99 -5.01
CA ASP A 208 7.29 -17.81 -5.32
C ASP A 208 6.93 -18.95 -6.30
N ALA A 209 5.83 -19.66 -6.03
CA ALA A 209 5.31 -20.74 -6.89
C ALA A 209 4.95 -20.27 -8.31
N ARG A 210 4.71 -18.97 -8.50
CA ARG A 210 4.43 -18.33 -9.80
C ARG A 210 5.66 -17.69 -10.43
N GLY A 211 6.84 -17.98 -9.89
CA GLY A 211 8.13 -17.54 -10.42
C GLY A 211 8.50 -16.10 -10.09
N LEU A 212 7.82 -15.47 -9.12
CA LEU A 212 8.28 -14.19 -8.58
C LEU A 212 9.36 -14.40 -7.54
N THR A 213 10.21 -13.40 -7.36
CA THR A 213 11.23 -13.40 -6.30
C THR A 213 10.67 -12.68 -5.09
N VAL A 214 10.59 -13.37 -3.95
CA VAL A 214 10.13 -12.78 -2.69
C VAL A 214 11.28 -12.69 -1.68
N ASP A 215 11.49 -11.50 -1.12
CA ASP A 215 12.33 -11.27 0.05
C ASP A 215 11.47 -11.46 1.30
N ARG A 216 11.49 -12.68 1.87
CA ARG A 216 10.65 -13.02 3.03
C ARG A 216 11.07 -12.30 4.32
N ARG A 217 12.32 -11.84 4.40
CA ARG A 217 12.83 -11.14 5.58
C ARG A 217 12.28 -9.73 5.64
N GLU A 218 12.38 -9.01 4.53
CA GLU A 218 11.89 -7.64 4.40
C GLU A 218 10.40 -7.59 4.00
N GLN A 219 9.78 -8.75 3.76
CA GLN A 219 8.39 -8.90 3.32
C GLN A 219 8.10 -8.12 2.02
N LEU A 220 9.00 -8.23 1.05
CA LEU A 220 8.92 -7.58 -0.25
C LEU A 220 8.83 -8.60 -1.39
N VAL A 221 8.17 -8.24 -2.49
CA VAL A 221 8.16 -9.01 -3.74
C VAL A 221 8.75 -8.18 -4.87
N TYR A 222 9.63 -8.79 -5.66
CA TYR A 222 10.23 -8.16 -6.82
C TYR A 222 9.20 -7.97 -7.93
N MET A 223 8.96 -6.71 -8.27
CA MET A 223 8.03 -6.24 -9.29
C MET A 223 8.74 -5.17 -10.13
N PRO A 224 9.42 -5.56 -11.23
CA PRO A 224 10.14 -4.62 -12.09
C PRO A 224 9.27 -3.44 -12.54
N GLY A 225 9.79 -2.22 -12.38
CA GLY A 225 9.09 -0.98 -12.66
C GLY A 225 8.23 -0.44 -11.50
N TYR A 226 8.23 -1.12 -10.35
CA TYR A 226 7.59 -0.60 -9.14
C TYR A 226 8.34 0.62 -8.60
N GLN A 227 7.58 1.65 -8.24
CA GLN A 227 8.07 2.89 -7.66
C GLN A 227 7.66 2.99 -6.20
N ALA A 228 8.63 3.09 -5.30
CA ALA A 228 8.39 3.25 -3.87
C ALA A 228 7.78 4.62 -3.52
N LEU A 229 6.92 4.65 -2.50
CA LEU A 229 6.40 5.89 -1.92
C LEU A 229 7.20 6.24 -0.68
N TYR A 230 7.72 7.46 -0.62
CA TYR A 230 8.40 8.01 0.56
C TYR A 230 7.60 9.16 1.16
N PHE A 231 7.35 9.10 2.47
CA PHE A 231 6.57 10.09 3.20
C PHE A 231 7.25 10.44 4.52
N ARG A 232 7.17 11.70 4.91
CA ARG A 232 7.58 12.18 6.23
C ARG A 232 6.37 12.82 6.90
N SER A 233 6.00 12.30 8.06
CA SER A 233 4.99 12.94 8.91
C SER A 233 5.69 13.98 9.79
N ASP A 234 5.38 15.26 9.59
CA ASP A 234 5.83 16.32 10.49
C ASP A 234 4.89 16.42 11.70
N ALA A 235 5.45 16.69 12.89
CA ALA A 235 4.71 16.80 14.15
C ALA A 235 3.62 17.88 14.14
N GLU A 236 3.72 18.88 13.25
CA GLU A 236 2.78 20.00 13.16
C GLU A 236 1.46 19.67 12.45
N GLN A 237 1.29 18.46 11.89
CA GLN A 237 0.02 18.03 11.25
C GLN A 237 -1.00 17.45 12.25
N TRP A 238 -1.07 18.00 13.45
CA TRP A 238 -2.13 17.71 14.43
C TRP A 238 -3.27 18.72 14.26
N PRO A 239 -4.51 18.30 13.93
CA PRO A 239 -5.69 19.14 14.10
C PRO A 239 -6.06 19.37 15.57
#